data_AF-A0A2K1E8W1-F1
#
_entry.id   AF-A0A2K1E8W1-F1
#
_cell.length_a   1.000
_cell.length_b   1.000
_cell.length_c   1.000
_cell.angle_alpha   90.00
_cell.angle_beta   90.00
_cell.angle_gamma   90.00
#
_symmetry.space_group_name_H-M   'P 1'
#
loop_
_entity.id
_entity.type
_entity.pdbx_description
1 polymer ?
#
loop_
_entity_poly.entity_id
_entity_poly.type
_entity_poly.pdbx_seq_one_letter_code
_entity_poly.pdbx_strand_id
1 'polypeptide(L)'
;MKFKTTAIVASAFAMTALGACSESEQEAKEDLAEQKYESQEDVLEEQADLAEAQGDEAKEEALDAQADAAGEMSDRAEDAVEDGTATTN
;
A
#
# COMPACT_ATOMS: atom_id res chain seq x y z
N MET A 1 17.42 -19.15 -54.00
CA MET A 1 16.49 -18.40 -53.13
C MET A 1 15.85 -19.38 -52.15
N LYS A 2 16.36 -19.48 -50.92
CA LYS A 2 15.84 -20.41 -49.89
C LYS A 2 16.07 -19.84 -48.49
N PHE A 3 15.30 -18.85 -48.06
CA PHE A 3 15.06 -18.53 -46.64
C PHE A 3 13.72 -17.79 -46.54
N LYS A 4 12.63 -18.49 -46.24
CA LYS A 4 11.30 -17.90 -46.02
C LYS A 4 10.52 -18.71 -44.96
N THR A 5 10.96 -18.78 -43.69
CA THR A 5 10.08 -19.34 -42.63
C THR A 5 10.44 -19.00 -41.17
N THR A 6 11.12 -17.90 -40.86
CA THR A 6 11.52 -17.66 -39.45
C THR A 6 11.29 -16.21 -39.02
N ALA A 7 10.04 -15.74 -39.08
CA ALA A 7 9.73 -14.35 -38.73
C ALA A 7 8.48 -14.15 -37.86
N ILE A 8 7.89 -15.20 -37.25
CA ILE A 8 6.63 -15.04 -36.53
C ILE A 8 6.57 -15.91 -35.26
N VAL A 9 7.50 -15.75 -34.32
CA VAL A 9 7.30 -16.15 -32.92
C VAL A 9 8.15 -15.25 -32.01
N ALA A 10 7.95 -13.94 -32.03
CA ALA A 10 8.63 -13.03 -31.09
C ALA A 10 7.69 -12.03 -30.41
N SER A 11 6.40 -12.03 -30.76
CA SER A 11 5.46 -10.98 -30.39
C SER A 11 4.42 -11.39 -29.33
N ALA A 12 4.45 -12.63 -28.84
CA ALA A 12 3.48 -13.10 -27.83
C ALA A 12 3.86 -12.75 -26.38
N PHE A 13 5.13 -12.49 -26.08
CA PHE A 13 5.59 -12.17 -24.71
C PHE A 13 5.57 -10.66 -24.38
N ALA A 14 5.41 -9.80 -25.38
CA ALA A 14 5.39 -8.35 -25.17
C ALA A 14 4.03 -7.87 -24.61
N MET A 15 2.94 -8.58 -24.89
CA MET A 15 1.59 -8.20 -24.42
C MET A 15 1.32 -8.63 -22.97
N THR A 16 1.96 -9.70 -22.49
CA THR A 16 1.84 -10.14 -21.08
C THR A 16 2.69 -9.30 -20.12
N ALA A 17 3.81 -8.73 -20.59
CA ALA A 17 4.63 -7.83 -19.77
C ALA A 17 3.95 -6.48 -19.49
N LEU A 18 3.10 -5.98 -20.41
CA LEU A 18 2.35 -4.74 -20.18
C LEU A 18 1.23 -4.88 -19.14
N GLY A 19 0.67 -6.08 -18.96
CA GLY A 19 -0.34 -6.36 -17.91
C GLY A 19 0.26 -6.58 -16.52
N ALA A 20 1.53 -7.01 -16.44
CA ALA A 20 2.26 -7.16 -15.17
C ALA A 20 2.85 -5.84 -14.66
N CYS A 21 2.95 -4.81 -15.51
CA CYS A 21 3.34 -3.46 -15.07
C CYS A 21 2.17 -2.65 -14.48
N SER A 22 0.91 -2.98 -14.81
CA SER A 22 -0.26 -2.30 -14.22
C SER A 22 -0.59 -2.80 -12.81
N GLU A 23 -0.19 -4.01 -12.44
CA GLU A 23 -0.28 -4.51 -11.06
C GLU A 23 0.68 -3.71 -10.15
N SER A 24 1.87 -3.33 -10.64
CA SER A 24 2.91 -2.66 -9.83
C SER A 24 2.66 -1.19 -9.46
N GLU A 25 1.92 -0.40 -10.26
CA GLU A 25 1.72 1.03 -9.94
C GLU A 25 0.59 1.28 -8.95
N GLN A 26 -0.32 0.33 -8.81
CA GLN A 26 -1.48 0.43 -7.93
C GLN A 26 -1.15 -0.19 -6.56
N GLU A 27 -0.49 -1.36 -6.55
CA GLU A 27 0.18 -1.92 -5.38
C GLU A 27 1.18 -0.91 -4.78
N ALA A 28 2.01 -0.24 -5.60
CA ALA A 28 2.90 0.81 -5.09
C ALA A 28 2.18 2.06 -4.54
N LYS A 29 0.89 2.25 -4.85
CA LYS A 29 0.08 3.33 -4.25
C LYS A 29 -0.61 2.87 -2.97
N GLU A 30 -1.05 1.62 -2.90
CA GLU A 30 -1.48 0.94 -1.67
C GLU A 30 -0.34 0.99 -0.65
N ASP A 31 0.82 0.43 -0.98
CA ASP A 31 2.02 0.43 -0.13
C ASP A 31 2.41 1.83 0.34
N LEU A 32 2.32 2.83 -0.55
CA LEU A 32 2.66 4.22 -0.19
C LEU A 32 1.62 4.87 0.71
N ALA A 33 0.35 4.51 0.56
CA ALA A 33 -0.72 5.02 1.40
C ALA A 33 -0.65 4.38 2.79
N GLU A 34 -0.55 3.05 2.85
CA GLU A 34 -0.38 2.25 4.06
C GLU A 34 0.85 2.74 4.84
N GLN A 35 2.03 2.78 4.19
CA GLN A 35 3.27 3.23 4.84
C GLN A 35 3.18 4.65 5.43
N LYS A 36 2.38 5.55 4.86
CA LYS A 36 2.23 6.91 5.40
C LYS A 36 1.41 6.96 6.68
N TYR A 37 0.39 6.12 6.78
CA TYR A 37 -0.46 6.08 7.96
C TYR A 37 0.16 5.19 9.05
N GLU A 38 0.73 4.04 8.68
CA GLU A 38 1.49 3.20 9.62
C GLU A 38 2.69 3.95 10.22
N SER A 39 3.49 4.66 9.41
CA SER A 39 4.61 5.45 9.97
C SER A 39 4.16 6.63 10.84
N GLN A 40 2.91 7.07 10.71
CA GLN A 40 2.31 8.06 11.61
C GLN A 40 1.83 7.39 12.91
N GLU A 41 1.20 6.22 12.81
CA GLU A 41 0.80 5.37 13.93
C GLU A 41 2.01 5.02 14.81
N ASP A 42 3.10 4.49 14.23
CA ASP A 42 4.36 4.17 14.92
C ASP A 42 4.87 5.34 15.78
N VAL A 43 4.82 6.55 15.22
CA VAL A 43 5.31 7.76 15.90
C VAL A 43 4.37 8.19 17.03
N LEU A 44 3.07 7.93 16.91
CA LEU A 44 2.08 8.20 17.95
C LEU A 44 2.17 7.18 19.08
N GLU A 45 2.33 5.90 18.75
CA GLU A 45 2.54 4.82 19.72
C GLU A 45 3.83 5.02 20.52
N GLU A 46 4.96 5.34 19.87
CA GLU A 46 6.21 5.59 20.59
C GLU A 46 6.11 6.83 21.51
N GLN A 47 5.27 7.81 21.14
CA GLN A 47 4.96 8.93 22.02
C GLN A 47 4.03 8.55 23.18
N ALA A 48 3.08 7.63 22.95
CA ALA A 48 2.20 7.08 23.97
C ALA A 48 3.02 6.28 25.00
N ASP A 49 3.92 5.40 24.54
CA ASP A 49 4.89 4.67 25.35
C ASP A 49 5.74 5.61 26.21
N LEU A 50 6.23 6.71 25.62
CA LEU A 50 6.99 7.72 26.36
C LEU A 50 6.13 8.42 27.43
N ALA A 51 4.85 8.68 27.15
CA ALA A 51 3.92 9.26 28.11
C ALA A 51 3.60 8.27 29.25
N GLU A 52 3.40 6.98 28.94
CA GLU A 52 3.22 5.91 29.92
C GLU A 52 4.45 5.82 30.84
N ALA A 53 5.66 5.79 30.26
CA ALA A 53 6.90 5.73 31.00
C ALA A 53 7.12 6.96 31.92
N GLN A 54 6.51 8.10 31.58
CA GLN A 54 6.50 9.32 32.41
C GLN A 54 5.36 9.35 33.43
N GLY A 55 4.44 8.40 33.38
CA GLY A 55 3.26 8.30 34.25
C GLY A 55 2.13 9.27 33.89
N ASP A 56 2.06 9.71 32.63
CA ASP A 56 1.03 10.63 32.13
C ASP A 56 -0.06 9.87 31.37
N GLU A 57 -0.89 9.12 32.11
CA GLU A 57 -1.97 8.25 31.58
C GLU A 57 -2.95 9.02 30.68
N ALA A 58 -3.31 10.26 31.03
CA ALA A 58 -4.26 11.04 30.22
C ALA A 58 -3.69 11.43 28.85
N LYS A 59 -2.37 11.58 28.77
CA LYS A 59 -1.68 11.87 27.52
C LYS A 59 -1.45 10.61 26.71
N GLU A 60 -1.11 9.50 27.36
CA GLU A 60 -1.01 8.18 26.72
C GLU A 60 -2.34 7.80 26.06
N GLU A 61 -3.45 7.82 26.79
CA GLU A 61 -4.77 7.47 26.24
C GLU A 61 -5.21 8.42 25.09
N ALA A 62 -4.79 9.68 25.12
CA ALA A 62 -5.06 10.63 24.03
C ALA A 62 -4.18 10.37 22.79
N LEU A 63 -2.96 9.86 22.95
CA LEU A 63 -2.07 9.50 21.86
C LEU A 63 -2.46 8.15 21.26
N ASP A 64 -2.83 7.19 22.10
CA ASP A 64 -3.34 5.87 21.71
C ASP A 64 -4.59 6.01 20.82
N ALA A 65 -5.58 6.80 21.26
CA ALA A 65 -6.77 7.09 20.44
C ALA A 65 -6.47 7.81 19.11
N GLN A 66 -5.33 8.50 19.01
CA GLN A 66 -4.88 9.09 17.74
C GLN A 66 -4.17 8.07 16.85
N ALA A 67 -3.39 7.14 17.44
CA ALA A 67 -2.77 6.04 16.73
C ALA A 67 -3.85 5.13 16.13
N ASP A 68 -4.86 4.74 16.91
CA ASP A 68 -6.03 4.00 16.44
C ASP A 68 -6.70 4.67 15.24
N ALA A 69 -6.92 6.00 15.32
CA ALA A 69 -7.53 6.75 14.23
C ALA A 69 -6.64 6.83 12.98
N ALA A 70 -5.31 6.78 13.13
CA ALA A 70 -4.38 6.71 12.01
C ALA A 70 -4.40 5.32 11.36
N GLY A 71 -4.42 4.25 12.17
CA GLY A 71 -4.58 2.87 11.70
C GLY A 71 -5.86 2.66 10.92
N GLU A 72 -7.02 3.09 11.44
CA GLU A 72 -8.31 3.00 10.72
C GLU A 72 -8.31 3.80 9.38
N MET A 73 -7.53 4.88 9.31
CA MET A 73 -7.36 5.65 8.08
C MET A 73 -6.41 4.96 7.09
N SER A 74 -5.44 4.19 7.57
CA SER A 74 -4.60 3.29 6.77
C SER A 74 -5.46 2.24 6.09
N ASP A 75 -6.25 1.49 6.88
CA ASP A 75 -7.16 0.44 6.40
C ASP A 75 -8.12 0.98 5.33
N ARG A 76 -8.74 2.14 5.61
CA ARG A 76 -9.65 2.78 4.65
C ARG A 76 -8.94 3.21 3.37
N ALA A 77 -7.67 3.62 3.45
CA ALA A 77 -6.92 4.05 2.29
C ALA A 77 -6.50 2.85 1.42
N GLU A 78 -6.14 1.73 2.03
CA GLU A 78 -5.91 0.44 1.36
C GLU A 78 -7.18 -0.04 0.65
N ASP A 79 -8.30 -0.18 1.39
CA ASP A 79 -9.60 -0.62 0.87
C ASP A 79 -10.06 0.20 -0.34
N ALA A 80 -9.82 1.52 -0.32
CA ALA A 80 -10.25 2.41 -1.39
C ALA A 80 -9.46 2.22 -2.70
N VAL A 81 -8.22 1.75 -2.61
CA VAL A 81 -7.41 1.42 -3.79
C VAL A 81 -7.71 -0.01 -4.25
N GLU A 82 -7.98 -0.94 -3.32
CA GLU A 82 -8.34 -2.33 -3.59
C GLU A 82 -9.72 -2.45 -4.28
N ASP A 83 -10.77 -1.80 -3.77
CA ASP A 83 -12.16 -1.88 -4.31
C ASP A 83 -12.28 -1.28 -5.75
N GLY A 84 -11.33 -0.40 -6.12
CA GLY A 84 -11.19 0.09 -7.49
C GLY A 84 -10.89 -1.01 -8.52
N THR A 85 -10.41 -2.18 -8.08
CA THR A 85 -10.02 -3.32 -8.92
C THR A 85 -11.11 -4.41 -9.00
N ALA A 86 -11.93 -4.57 -7.96
CA ALA A 86 -13.00 -5.57 -7.92
C ALA A 86 -14.13 -5.32 -8.94
N THR A 87 -14.32 -4.06 -9.35
CA THR A 87 -15.38 -3.64 -10.29
C THR A 87 -14.97 -3.63 -11.76
N THR A 88 -13.71 -3.99 -12.10
CA THR A 88 -13.18 -3.96 -13.48
C THR A 88 -12.82 -5.33 -14.09
N ASN A 89 -13.28 -6.44 -13.50
CA ASN A 89 -13.20 -7.79 -14.12
C ASN A 89 -14.52 -8.24 -14.78
#